data_AF-A0A3M2VVP7-F1
#
_entry.id   AF-A0A3M2VVP7-F1
#
_cell.length_a   1.000
_cell.length_b   1.000
_cell.length_c   1.000
_cell.angle_alpha   90.00
_cell.angle_beta   90.00
_cell.angle_gamma   90.00
#
_symmetry.space_group_name_H-M   'P 1'
#
loop_
_entity.id
_entity.type
_entity.pdbx_description
1 polymer ?
#
loop_
_entity_poly.entity_id
_entity_poly.type
_entity_poly.pdbx_seq_one_letter_code
_entity_poly.pdbx_strand_id
1 'polypeptide(L)' 'KQLLRIIHSGTDMSTDRESVLWLNVQEIPQTAAQNTLQIAIRQRIKVFFRPDGMPGDPLQAPEQLNWKTGNK' A
#
# COMPACT_ATOMS: atom_id res chain seq x y z
N LYS A 1 0.28 -0.11 -22.06
CA LYS A 1 0.80 0.39 -20.75
C LYS A 1 -0.25 1.33 -20.18
N GLN A 2 -0.86 0.98 -19.04
CA GLN A 2 -1.86 1.83 -18.37
C GLN A 2 -1.14 2.73 -17.37
N LEU A 3 -1.42 4.03 -17.36
CA LEU A 3 -0.96 4.95 -16.32
C LEU A 3 -2.04 5.09 -15.25
N LEU A 4 -1.64 4.93 -13.99
CA LEU A 4 -2.51 5.17 -12.83
C LEU A 4 -2.07 6.47 -12.16
N ARG A 5 -3.03 7.36 -11.91
CA ARG A 5 -2.80 8.58 -11.12
C ARG A 5 -3.51 8.43 -9.77
N ILE A 6 -2.74 8.52 -8.69
CA ILE A 6 -3.25 8.48 -7.32
C ILE A 6 -3.23 9.92 -6.80
N ILE A 7 -4.35 10.39 -6.28
CA ILE A 7 -4.52 11.75 -5.75
C ILE A 7 -5.06 11.62 -4.34
N HIS A 8 -4.47 12.36 -3.40
CA HIS A 8 -5.00 12.47 -2.05
C HIS A 8 -6.29 13.32 -2.07
N SER A 9 -7.39 12.80 -1.51
CA SER A 9 -8.71 13.44 -1.54
C SER A 9 -8.87 14.59 -0.54
N GLY A 10 -7.83 14.91 0.24
CA GLY A 10 -7.90 15.95 1.28
C GLY A 10 -8.55 15.50 2.58
N THR A 11 -8.76 14.20 2.77
CA THR A 11 -9.23 13.64 4.04
C THR A 11 -8.15 13.79 5.10
N ASP A 12 -8.54 14.07 6.34
CA ASP A 12 -7.59 14.18 7.44
C ASP A 12 -6.84 12.85 7.65
N MET A 13 -5.51 12.95 7.67
CA MET A 13 -4.59 11.85 7.92
C MET A 13 -3.68 12.20 9.09
N SER A 14 -3.14 11.18 9.77
CA SER A 14 -2.19 11.39 10.86
C SER A 14 -1.02 12.25 10.39
N THR A 15 -0.71 13.32 11.12
CA THR A 15 0.36 14.26 10.78
C THR A 15 1.70 13.91 11.44
N ASP A 16 1.69 12.94 12.36
CA ASP A 16 2.83 12.55 13.19
C ASP A 16 3.50 11.23 12.76
N ARG A 17 2.89 10.50 11.81
CA ARG A 17 3.34 9.16 11.40
C ARG A 17 2.90 8.84 9.98
N GLU A 18 3.58 7.89 9.34
CA GLU A 18 3.12 7.35 8.07
C GLU A 18 1.83 6.57 8.23
N SER A 19 0.99 6.61 7.20
CA SER A 19 -0.23 5.82 7.11
C SER A 19 -0.15 4.83 5.95
N VAL A 20 -0.62 3.61 6.18
CA VAL A 20 -0.63 2.55 5.16
C VAL A 20 -2.03 2.40 4.58
N LEU A 21 -2.15 2.58 3.27
CA LEU A 21 -3.35 2.29 2.49
C LEU A 21 -3.11 1.08 1.57
N TRP A 22 -4.20 0.56 1.02
CA TRP A 22 -4.16 -0.51 0.04
C TRP A 22 -4.74 -0.04 -1.29
N LEU A 23 -3.91 -0.07 -2.34
CA LEU A 23 -4.36 0.02 -3.71
C LEU A 23 -4.80 -1.38 -4.16
N ASN A 24 -6.05 -1.50 -4.59
CA ASN A 24 -6.60 -2.73 -5.15
C ASN A 24 -6.69 -2.60 -6.66
N VAL A 25 -6.03 -3.50 -7.38
CA VAL A 25 -6.12 -3.62 -8.84
C VAL A 25 -6.76 -4.97 -9.14
N GLN A 26 -7.97 -4.93 -9.69
CA GLN A 26 -8.73 -6.13 -10.04
C GLN A 26 -8.75 -6.27 -11.56
N GLU A 27 -8.22 -7.37 -12.07
CA GLU A 27 -8.42 -7.73 -13.48
C GLU A 27 -9.84 -8.30 -13.66
N ILE A 28 -10.50 -7.87 -14.73
CA ILE A 28 -11.82 -8.36 -15.12
C ILE A 28 -11.63 -9.20 -16.38
N PRO A 29 -11.70 -10.54 -16.27
CA PRO A 29 -11.58 -11.40 -17.43
C PRO A 29 -12.79 -11.23 -18.35
N GLN A 30 -12.57 -11.37 -19.65
CA GLN A 30 -13.64 -11.44 -20.64
C GLN A 30 -14.39 -12.77 -20.55
N THR A 31 -15.54 -12.89 -21.22
CA THR A 31 -16.36 -14.11 -21.21
C THR A 31 -15.56 -15.35 -21.59
N ALA A 32 -15.75 -16.43 -20.82
CA ALA A 32 -15.11 -17.72 -21.05
C ALA A 32 -15.81 -18.53 -22.13
N ALA A 33 -15.05 -19.29 -22.92
CA ALA A 33 -15.60 -20.40 -23.69
C ALA A 33 -16.01 -21.55 -22.74
N GLN A 34 -16.88 -22.44 -23.25
CA GLN A 34 -17.37 -23.58 -22.50
C GLN A 34 -16.21 -24.53 -22.11
N ASN A 35 -16.23 -25.03 -20.87
CA ASN A 35 -15.20 -25.91 -20.30
C ASN A 35 -13.77 -25.33 -20.26
N THR A 36 -13.63 -24.05 -19.87
CA THR A 36 -12.32 -23.42 -19.67
C THR A 36 -12.11 -22.95 -18.23
N LEU A 37 -10.87 -23.03 -17.75
CA LEU A 37 -10.45 -22.41 -16.49
C LEU A 37 -10.10 -20.95 -16.75
N GLN A 38 -10.78 -20.04 -16.07
CA GLN A 38 -10.43 -18.62 -16.06
C GLN A 38 -9.71 -18.25 -14.77
N ILE A 39 -8.63 -17.49 -14.92
CA ILE A 39 -7.87 -16.95 -13.81
C ILE A 39 -8.05 -15.43 -13.83
N ALA A 40 -8.52 -14.88 -12.72
CA ALA A 40 -8.58 -13.44 -12.49
C ALA A 40 -7.61 -13.07 -11.36
N ILE A 41 -6.75 -12.09 -11.61
CA ILE A 41 -5.74 -11.68 -10.64
C ILE A 41 -6.24 -10.45 -9.90
N ARG A 42 -6.16 -10.49 -8.56
CA ARG A 42 -6.29 -9.32 -7.69
C ARG A 42 -4.94 -8.97 -7.11
N GLN A 43 -4.45 -7.78 -7.40
CA GLN A 43 -3.24 -7.24 -6.79
C GLN A 43 -3.62 -6.29 -5.66
N ARG A 44 -2.98 -6.47 -4.50
CA ARG A 44 -3.16 -5.62 -3.33
C ARG A 44 -1.80 -5.01 -2.97
N ILE A 45 -1.63 -3.73 -3.25
CA ILE A 45 -0.36 -3.02 -3.16
C ILE A 45 -0.41 -2.05 -1.99
N LYS A 46 0.60 -2.08 -1.11
CA LYS A 46 0.72 -1.10 -0.03
C LYS A 46 1.11 0.25 -0.61
N VAL A 47 0.38 1.29 -0.25
CA VAL A 47 0.69 2.68 -0.55
C VAL A 47 0.88 3.40 0.77
N PHE A 48 2.04 4.03 0.96
CA PHE A 48 2.36 4.76 2.18
C PHE A 48 2.13 6.25 1.94
N PHE A 49 1.32 6.86 2.79
CA PHE A 49 1.21 8.31 2.90
C PHE A 49 2.21 8.78 3.97
N ARG A 50 3.15 9.62 3.57
CA ARG A 50 4.08 10.31 4.46
C ARG A 50 3.67 11.78 4.57
N PRO A 51 3.29 12.27 5.75
CA PRO A 51 3.07 13.69 6.00
C PRO A 51 4.32 14.53 5.75
N ASP A 52 4.11 15.78 5.36
CA ASP A 52 5.19 16.75 5.24
C ASP A 52 5.82 17.06 6.61
N GLY A 53 7.10 17.37 6.62
CA GLY A 53 7.82 17.79 7.83
C GLY A 53 8.22 16.66 8.78
N MET A 54 8.01 15.39 8.40
CA MET A 54 8.52 14.25 9.17
C MET A 54 10.06 14.23 9.19
N PRO A 55 10.68 14.14 10.37
CA PRO A 55 12.14 14.13 10.46
C PRO A 55 12.74 12.80 10.02
N GLY A 56 13.98 12.85 9.54
CA GLY A 56 14.77 11.69 9.15
C GLY A 56 14.52 11.20 7.72
N ASP A 57 15.37 10.28 7.26
CA ASP A 57 15.24 9.64 5.96
C ASP A 57 14.40 8.34 6.12
N PRO A 58 13.29 8.16 5.36
CA PRO A 58 12.54 6.91 5.30
C PRO A 58 13.40 5.66 5.21
N LEU A 59 14.46 5.72 4.40
CA LEU A 59 15.30 4.56 4.08
C LEU A 59 16.17 4.14 5.27
N GLN A 60 16.43 5.06 6.19
CA GLN A 60 17.22 4.83 7.41
C GLN A 60 16.34 4.43 8.61
N ALA A 61 15.01 4.59 8.51
CA ALA A 61 14.08 4.28 9.60
C ALA A 61 14.18 2.82 10.12
N PRO A 62 14.40 1.78 9.27
CA PRO A 62 14.54 0.41 9.75
C PRO A 62 15.70 0.19 10.74
N GLU A 63 16.78 0.98 10.64
CA GLU A 63 17.95 0.87 11.51
C GLU A 63 17.68 1.38 12.93
N GLN A 64 16.66 2.22 13.10
CA GLN A 64 16.29 2.82 14.38
C GLN A 64 15.34 1.92 15.20
N LEU A 65 15.10 0.68 14.74
CA LEU A 65 14.22 -0.26 15.40
C LEU A 65 14.82 -0.74 16.74
N ASN A 66 14.16 -0.37 17.83
CA ASN A 66 14.55 -0.79 19.18
C ASN A 66 13.76 -2.02 19.62
N TRP A 67 14.47 -3.07 20.03
CA TRP A 67 13.88 -4.31 20.55
C TRP A 67 13.82 -4.27 22.07
N LYS A 68 12.71 -4.71 22.64
CA LYS A 68 12.58 -4.95 24.09
C LYS A 68 12.09 -6.39 24.28
N THR A 69 12.81 -7.18 25.06
CA THR A 69 12.31 -8.48 25.50
C THR A 69 11.20 -8.24 26.51
N GLY A 70 10.01 -8.77 26.27
CA GLY A 70 8.96 -8.79 27.30
C GLY A 70 9.47 -9.62 28.47
N ASN A 71 9.72 -9.02 29.62
CA ASN A 71 9.99 -9.77 30.84
C ASN A 71 8.80 -10.69 31.10
N LYS A 72 9.09 -11.98 31.35
CA LYS A 72 8.14 -12.92 31.92
C LYS A 72 7.77 -12.52 33.34
#